data_AF-A0A3A0FCL8-F1
#
_entry.id   AF-A0A3A0FCL8-F1
#
_cell.length_a   1.000
_cell.length_b   1.000
_cell.length_c   1.000
_cell.angle_alpha   90.00
_cell.angle_beta   90.00
_cell.angle_gamma   90.00
#
_symmetry.space_group_name_H-M   'P 1'
#
loop_
_entity.id
_entity.type
_entity.pdbx_description
1 polymer ?
#
loop_
_entity_poly.entity_id
_entity_poly.type
_entity_poly.pdbx_seq_one_letter_code
_entity_poly.pdbx_strand_id
1 'polypeptide(L)'
;MTACTPPSPRAFVHKKHPGAPGCFLCRRSGRPLLHGFDTACANTHPRSVELFRLQIYFVASFCRHFGMAARLGRCRTPFAELTDLCHSVRGWYASPALSSRCMLLSLAFSQPLLFVALILGIVIALSFHEFSHAFVASKLGDPTAERMGRLTLNPLAHLDPVGFMMLLVAGFGYARPVPYNPAYLRNRSRDAVLIGIAGPVSNVILATAFAYALRFFLPSLGFSNLLVQFLFFTAFININLAIFNMIPVPPLDGSKMLLAVLAKPKYARVRYTLETQGPFLLLTLILLDAIGGIGIFAGLFQFFGSAFFRLMGLSL
;
A
#
# COMPACT_ATOMS: atom_id res chain seq x y z
N MET A 1 56.99 12.70 -25.70
CA MET A 1 57.67 13.36 -24.57
C MET A 1 57.79 14.82 -24.90
N THR A 2 56.96 15.69 -24.34
CA THR A 2 57.25 17.14 -24.23
C THR A 2 56.15 17.86 -23.46
N ALA A 3 56.59 18.88 -22.72
CA ALA A 3 55.93 19.50 -21.58
C ALA A 3 54.88 20.56 -21.92
N CYS A 4 53.99 20.80 -20.97
CA CYS A 4 53.03 21.90 -20.95
C CYS A 4 53.75 23.26 -20.82
N THR A 5 53.34 24.21 -21.66
CA THR A 5 53.53 25.66 -21.46
C THR A 5 52.17 26.36 -21.59
N PRO A 6 51.88 27.40 -20.79
CA PRO A 6 50.56 28.04 -20.78
C PRO A 6 50.52 29.25 -21.73
N PRO A 7 49.35 29.62 -22.27
CA PRO A 7 49.12 30.99 -22.71
C PRO A 7 48.24 31.78 -21.72
N SER A 8 48.54 33.07 -21.71
CA SER A 8 48.13 34.17 -20.84
C SER A 8 46.67 34.65 -21.04
N PRO A 9 46.17 35.61 -20.22
CA PRO A 9 44.75 35.86 -20.03
C PRO A 9 44.18 36.85 -21.04
N ARG A 10 42.94 36.61 -21.50
CA ARG A 10 42.10 37.68 -22.07
C ARG A 10 40.71 37.64 -21.47
N ALA A 11 40.35 38.83 -20.98
CA ALA A 11 39.13 39.23 -20.32
C ALA A 11 37.86 38.74 -21.01
N PHE A 12 36.88 38.32 -20.21
CA PHE A 12 35.48 38.52 -20.58
C PHE A 12 34.67 39.07 -19.40
N VAL A 13 34.02 40.17 -19.73
CA VAL A 13 33.30 41.12 -18.90
C VAL A 13 31.98 40.52 -18.41
N HIS A 14 31.67 40.73 -17.13
CA HIS A 14 30.37 40.48 -16.53
C HIS A 14 29.27 41.29 -17.24
N LYS A 15 28.24 40.61 -17.73
CA LYS A 15 26.88 41.19 -17.84
C LYS A 15 25.85 40.19 -17.33
N LYS A 16 25.17 40.60 -16.26
CA LYS A 16 24.11 39.89 -15.56
C LYS A 16 22.79 40.43 -16.11
N HIS A 17 21.94 39.61 -16.72
CA HIS A 17 20.52 39.91 -16.88
C HIS A 17 19.66 38.67 -16.60
N PRO A 18 18.48 38.83 -15.98
CA PRO A 18 17.70 37.76 -15.40
C PRO A 18 16.62 37.25 -16.37
N GLY A 19 16.38 35.93 -16.38
CA GLY A 19 15.18 35.35 -17.00
C GLY A 19 15.45 34.15 -17.91
N ALA A 20 15.21 32.96 -17.36
CA ALA A 20 14.81 31.72 -18.07
C ALA A 20 15.86 30.99 -18.95
N PRO A 21 15.64 29.69 -19.24
CA PRO A 21 16.66 28.65 -19.09
C PRO A 21 17.22 28.13 -20.42
N GLY A 22 18.52 27.86 -20.47
CA GLY A 22 19.20 27.35 -21.67
C GLY A 22 20.22 26.26 -21.34
N CYS A 23 19.99 25.08 -21.93
CA CYS A 23 20.80 23.86 -21.89
C CYS A 23 22.24 24.01 -22.43
N PHE A 24 22.98 22.90 -22.26
CA PHE A 24 24.23 22.47 -22.94
C PHE A 24 25.53 22.84 -22.20
N LEU A 25 26.54 21.98 -22.03
CA LEU A 25 27.02 20.85 -22.82
C LEU A 25 27.89 19.88 -21.97
N CYS A 26 27.92 18.63 -22.40
CA CYS A 26 28.72 17.51 -21.90
C CYS A 26 30.24 17.72 -22.09
N ARG A 27 31.08 17.34 -21.11
CA ARG A 27 32.49 17.00 -21.38
C ARG A 27 32.93 15.75 -20.64
N ARG A 28 33.47 14.82 -21.44
CA ARG A 28 34.06 13.52 -21.08
C ARG A 28 35.30 13.69 -20.19
N SER A 29 35.51 12.66 -19.36
CA SER A 29 36.76 12.19 -18.74
C SER A 29 37.39 13.01 -17.60
N GLY A 30 37.33 12.43 -16.39
CA GLY A 30 38.53 12.21 -15.56
C GLY A 30 38.81 13.19 -14.42
N ARG A 31 38.47 12.75 -13.19
CA ARG A 31 38.86 13.22 -11.83
C ARG A 31 38.01 14.35 -11.21
N PRO A 32 37.63 14.24 -9.92
CA PRO A 32 36.89 15.30 -9.22
C PRO A 32 37.85 16.33 -8.64
N LEU A 33 37.55 17.61 -8.88
CA LEU A 33 38.01 18.73 -8.06
C LEU A 33 37.02 18.88 -6.90
N LEU A 34 37.41 18.44 -5.71
CA LEU A 34 36.80 18.89 -4.46
C LEU A 34 37.16 20.37 -4.28
N HIS A 35 36.18 21.26 -4.41
CA HIS A 35 36.00 22.48 -3.60
C HIS A 35 34.85 23.28 -4.20
N GLY A 36 33.73 23.39 -3.47
CA GLY A 36 32.64 24.31 -3.84
C GLY A 36 31.21 23.92 -3.46
N PHE A 37 30.98 22.76 -2.83
CA PHE A 37 29.63 22.29 -2.47
C PHE A 37 29.30 22.35 -0.97
N ASP A 38 30.18 22.91 -0.14
CA ASP A 38 29.98 22.93 1.32
C ASP A 38 29.03 24.03 1.82
N THR A 39 28.56 24.94 0.97
CA THR A 39 27.76 26.09 1.43
C THR A 39 26.25 25.99 1.20
N ALA A 40 25.75 24.97 0.50
CA ALA A 40 24.31 24.82 0.22
C ALA A 40 23.58 23.78 1.11
N CYS A 41 24.30 22.82 1.70
CA CYS A 41 23.70 21.79 2.56
C CYS A 41 23.69 22.15 4.07
N ALA A 42 24.29 23.27 4.47
CA ALA A 42 24.45 23.63 5.88
C ALA A 42 23.16 24.13 6.58
N ASN A 43 22.06 24.35 5.85
CA ASN A 43 20.85 24.98 6.40
C ASN A 43 19.56 24.13 6.39
N THR A 44 19.65 22.83 6.15
CA THR A 44 18.51 21.91 6.38
C THR A 44 18.65 21.20 7.72
N HIS A 45 17.68 21.43 8.62
CA HIS A 45 17.61 20.83 9.95
C HIS A 45 17.85 19.30 9.88
N PRO A 46 18.75 18.71 10.70
CA PRO A 46 19.11 17.29 10.61
C PRO A 46 17.92 16.33 10.76
N ARG A 47 16.85 16.74 11.47
CA ARG A 47 15.62 15.95 11.65
C ARG A 47 14.76 15.81 10.39
N SER A 48 14.74 16.80 9.48
CA SER A 48 13.91 16.73 8.28
C SER A 48 14.50 15.79 7.22
N VAL A 49 15.84 15.72 7.16
CA VAL A 49 16.58 14.78 6.29
C VAL A 49 16.42 13.34 6.77
N GLU A 50 16.38 13.12 8.09
CA GLU A 50 16.18 11.80 8.70
C GLU A 50 14.73 11.29 8.53
N LEU A 51 13.74 12.17 8.67
CA LEU A 51 12.32 11.89 8.39
C LEU A 51 12.09 11.54 6.91
N PHE A 52 12.73 12.25 5.99
CA PHE A 52 12.62 11.98 4.55
C PHE A 52 13.29 10.65 4.17
N ARG A 53 14.43 10.32 4.79
CA ARG A 53 15.07 9.00 4.66
C ARG A 53 14.15 7.89 5.18
N LEU A 54 13.57 8.04 6.36
CA LEU A 54 12.62 7.09 6.95
C LEU A 54 11.36 6.90 6.10
N GLN A 55 10.84 7.95 5.46
CA GLN A 55 9.71 7.87 4.52
C GLN A 55 10.06 7.10 3.25
N ILE A 56 11.25 7.29 2.69
CA ILE A 56 11.75 6.49 1.56
C ILE A 56 12.00 5.05 2.00
N TYR A 57 12.53 4.81 3.21
CA TYR A 57 12.67 3.47 3.76
C TYR A 57 11.31 2.80 4.00
N PHE A 58 10.30 3.54 4.46
CA PHE A 58 8.95 3.03 4.67
C PHE A 58 8.29 2.71 3.33
N VAL A 59 8.27 3.62 2.36
CA VAL A 59 7.75 3.35 1.02
C VAL A 59 8.55 2.23 0.37
N ALA A 60 9.89 2.20 0.45
CA ALA A 60 10.70 1.13 -0.14
C ALA A 60 10.61 -0.21 0.63
N SER A 61 10.29 -0.22 1.92
CA SER A 61 10.14 -1.43 2.74
C SER A 61 8.71 -1.97 2.65
N PHE A 62 7.70 -1.10 2.67
CA PHE A 62 6.32 -1.39 2.28
C PHE A 62 6.26 -1.88 0.84
N CYS A 63 6.98 -1.21 -0.07
CA CYS A 63 7.15 -1.65 -1.43
C CYS A 63 7.87 -3.01 -1.47
N ARG A 64 8.99 -3.22 -0.79
CA ARG A 64 9.67 -4.55 -0.78
C ARG A 64 8.83 -5.67 -0.14
N HIS A 65 8.11 -5.38 0.93
CA HIS A 65 7.25 -6.34 1.66
C HIS A 65 6.02 -6.71 0.81
N PHE A 66 5.48 -5.74 0.08
CA PHE A 66 4.50 -5.95 -0.98
C PHE A 66 5.16 -6.02 -2.37
N GLY A 67 6.41 -6.49 -2.47
CA GLY A 67 7.16 -6.81 -3.70
C GLY A 67 7.22 -5.77 -4.83
N MET A 68 6.96 -4.50 -4.57
CA MET A 68 6.99 -3.37 -5.53
C MET A 68 8.39 -2.94 -5.94
N ALA A 69 9.41 -3.70 -5.54
CA ALA A 69 10.75 -3.55 -6.05
C ALA A 69 10.93 -4.33 -7.36
N ALA A 70 10.22 -3.94 -8.42
CA ALA A 70 10.50 -4.44 -9.76
C ALA A 70 11.67 -3.65 -10.38
N ARG A 71 12.80 -4.35 -10.56
CA ARG A 71 13.93 -4.05 -11.47
C ARG A 71 14.03 -2.60 -11.94
N LEU A 72 14.81 -1.77 -11.22
CA LEU A 72 15.32 -0.49 -11.72
C LEU A 72 16.35 -0.72 -12.84
N GLY A 73 15.85 -1.10 -14.01
CA GLY A 73 16.56 -1.06 -15.27
C GLY A 73 16.30 0.28 -15.95
N ARG A 74 17.32 1.14 -15.96
CA ARG A 74 17.54 2.28 -16.88
C ARG A 74 16.29 3.07 -17.31
N CYS A 75 15.79 3.96 -16.46
CA CYS A 75 15.10 5.17 -16.92
C CYS A 75 15.99 6.38 -16.64
N ARG A 76 16.45 7.04 -17.71
CA ARG A 76 17.13 8.34 -17.65
C ARG A 76 16.06 9.43 -17.66
N THR A 77 15.73 9.96 -16.50
CA THR A 77 15.00 11.23 -16.31
C THR A 77 15.83 12.12 -15.37
N PRO A 78 15.56 13.44 -15.25
CA PRO A 78 16.46 14.40 -14.62
C PRO A 78 16.32 14.28 -13.09
N PHE A 79 16.89 13.22 -12.53
CA PHE A 79 16.94 12.91 -11.11
C PHE A 79 18.33 12.32 -10.76
N ALA A 80 19.37 12.83 -11.44
CA ALA A 80 20.74 12.33 -11.35
C ALA A 80 21.46 12.69 -10.03
N GLU A 81 20.88 13.54 -9.18
CA GLU A 81 21.41 13.84 -7.84
C GLU A 81 20.94 12.85 -6.76
N LEU A 82 20.00 11.93 -7.06
CA LEU A 82 19.63 10.84 -6.13
C LEU A 82 20.48 9.57 -6.29
N THR A 83 21.25 9.43 -7.37
CA THR A 83 22.03 8.21 -7.66
C THR A 83 23.31 8.06 -6.84
N ASP A 84 23.88 9.15 -6.31
CA ASP A 84 25.10 9.07 -5.49
C ASP A 84 24.82 8.62 -4.05
N LEU A 85 23.59 8.76 -3.56
CA LEU A 85 23.16 8.14 -2.30
C LEU A 85 22.95 6.62 -2.43
N CYS A 86 22.78 6.11 -3.65
CA CYS A 86 22.57 4.69 -3.91
C CYS A 86 23.90 3.89 -3.92
N HIS A 87 25.02 4.55 -4.23
CA HIS A 87 26.34 3.90 -4.28
C HIS A 87 26.98 3.71 -2.89
N SER A 88 26.70 4.57 -1.91
CA SER A 88 27.19 4.40 -0.53
C SER A 88 26.39 3.36 0.29
N VAL A 89 25.39 2.73 -0.31
CA VAL A 89 24.49 1.76 0.34
C VAL A 89 24.83 0.32 -0.05
N ARG A 90 25.72 0.09 -1.03
CA ARG A 90 26.17 -1.26 -1.44
C ARG A 90 26.94 -2.04 -0.36
N GLY A 91 27.43 -1.38 0.69
CA GLY A 91 28.25 -2.01 1.73
C GLY A 91 27.48 -2.60 2.92
N TRP A 92 26.16 -2.42 3.02
CA TRP A 92 25.37 -2.83 4.20
C TRP A 92 24.36 -3.95 3.92
N TYR A 93 24.35 -4.50 2.70
CA TYR A 93 23.36 -5.48 2.22
C TYR A 93 23.92 -6.91 2.18
N ALA A 94 24.52 -7.37 3.28
CA ALA A 94 25.00 -8.74 3.42
C ALA A 94 24.48 -9.37 4.71
N SER A 95 23.15 -9.44 4.88
CA SER A 95 22.46 -10.36 5.82
C SER A 95 20.94 -10.32 5.55
N PRO A 96 20.37 -11.31 4.83
CA PRO A 96 18.93 -11.36 4.53
C PRO A 96 18.08 -12.00 5.66
N ALA A 97 18.56 -11.98 6.90
CA ALA A 97 17.84 -12.54 8.04
C ALA A 97 17.79 -11.49 9.15
N LEU A 98 16.59 -11.23 9.68
CA LEU A 98 16.36 -10.53 10.95
C LEU A 98 16.25 -8.98 10.98
N SER A 99 15.90 -8.30 9.88
CA SER A 99 15.55 -6.86 9.88
C SER A 99 14.05 -6.56 9.63
N SER A 100 13.19 -7.56 9.78
CA SER A 100 11.73 -7.44 9.59
C SER A 100 10.98 -7.34 10.92
N ARG A 101 11.59 -6.72 11.95
CA ARG A 101 10.95 -6.58 13.27
C ARG A 101 9.80 -5.58 13.16
N CYS A 102 8.57 -6.07 13.29
CA CYS A 102 7.29 -5.37 13.47
C CYS A 102 7.21 -3.96 12.83
N MET A 103 6.98 -3.90 11.51
CA MET A 103 6.96 -2.63 10.76
C MET A 103 5.95 -1.62 11.34
N LEU A 104 4.74 -2.05 11.72
CA LEU A 104 3.73 -1.18 12.33
C LEU A 104 4.10 -0.74 13.75
N LEU A 105 4.63 -1.63 14.57
CA LEU A 105 5.07 -1.28 15.91
C LEU A 105 6.27 -0.32 15.88
N SER A 106 7.20 -0.50 14.93
CA SER A 106 8.31 0.43 14.71
C SER A 106 7.82 1.81 14.24
N LEU A 107 6.75 1.85 13.44
CA LEU A 107 6.12 3.09 12.98
C LEU A 107 5.46 3.84 14.15
N ALA A 108 4.86 3.12 15.10
CA ALA A 108 4.27 3.72 16.29
C ALA A 108 5.29 4.53 17.11
N PHE A 109 6.52 4.04 17.21
CA PHE A 109 7.61 4.73 17.93
C PHE A 109 8.31 5.81 17.09
N SER A 110 8.46 5.57 15.78
CA SER A 110 9.23 6.48 14.91
C SER A 110 8.40 7.65 14.36
N GLN A 111 7.13 7.41 14.02
CA GLN A 111 6.22 8.36 13.41
C GLN A 111 4.79 8.16 13.96
N PRO A 112 4.52 8.54 15.22
CA PRO A 112 3.27 8.23 15.90
C PRO A 112 2.03 8.79 15.18
N LEU A 113 2.14 9.97 14.57
CA LEU A 113 1.04 10.57 13.80
C LEU A 113 0.69 9.75 12.56
N LEU A 114 1.69 9.24 11.85
CA LEU A 114 1.47 8.41 10.68
C LEU A 114 0.89 7.05 11.06
N PHE A 115 1.36 6.47 12.17
CA PHE A 115 0.79 5.25 12.74
C PHE A 115 -0.70 5.43 13.05
N VAL A 116 -1.09 6.53 13.72
CA VAL A 116 -2.50 6.82 14.02
C VAL A 116 -3.31 6.98 12.73
N ALA A 117 -2.79 7.70 11.72
CA ALA A 117 -3.45 7.85 10.43
C ALA A 117 -3.68 6.50 9.73
N LEU A 118 -2.69 5.60 9.78
CA LEU A 118 -2.80 4.27 9.21
C LEU A 118 -3.84 3.42 9.94
N ILE A 119 -3.80 3.39 11.27
CA ILE A 119 -4.78 2.66 12.08
C ILE A 119 -6.19 3.19 11.80
N LEU A 120 -6.36 4.50 11.72
CA LEU A 120 -7.64 5.10 11.37
C LEU A 120 -8.13 4.64 9.98
N GLY A 121 -7.24 4.61 8.99
CA GLY A 121 -7.56 4.10 7.65
C GLY A 121 -8.01 2.63 7.65
N ILE A 122 -7.33 1.77 8.42
CA ILE A 122 -7.72 0.35 8.59
C ILE A 122 -9.08 0.24 9.27
N VAL A 123 -9.30 0.98 10.34
CA VAL A 123 -10.53 0.95 11.12
C VAL A 123 -11.73 1.42 10.28
N ILE A 124 -11.55 2.47 9.47
CA ILE A 124 -12.57 2.92 8.51
C ILE A 124 -12.86 1.82 7.50
N ALA A 125 -11.82 1.25 6.87
CA ALA A 125 -11.98 0.21 5.86
C ALA A 125 -12.75 -1.01 6.41
N LEU A 126 -12.33 -1.57 7.55
CA LEU A 126 -12.99 -2.73 8.16
C LEU A 126 -14.43 -2.43 8.60
N SER A 127 -14.67 -1.27 9.22
CA SER A 127 -16.01 -0.91 9.70
C SER A 127 -17.02 -0.82 8.56
N PHE A 128 -16.67 -0.14 7.46
CA PHE A 128 -17.56 -0.02 6.31
C PHE A 128 -17.72 -1.34 5.55
N HIS A 129 -16.67 -2.16 5.51
CA HIS A 129 -16.71 -3.50 4.91
C HIS A 129 -17.74 -4.39 5.62
N GLU A 130 -17.57 -4.59 6.94
CA GLU A 130 -18.44 -5.44 7.74
C GLU A 130 -19.86 -4.87 7.87
N PHE A 131 -19.99 -3.56 8.04
CA PHE A 131 -21.29 -2.89 8.02
C PHE A 131 -22.06 -3.18 6.72
N SER A 132 -21.37 -3.21 5.58
CA SER A 132 -22.01 -3.44 4.28
C SER A 132 -22.53 -4.86 4.14
N HIS A 133 -21.82 -5.86 4.68
CA HIS A 133 -22.34 -7.22 4.78
C HIS A 133 -23.61 -7.27 5.63
N ALA A 134 -23.58 -6.68 6.83
CA ALA A 134 -24.72 -6.64 7.75
C ALA A 134 -25.93 -5.93 7.12
N PHE A 135 -25.69 -4.80 6.44
CA PHE A 135 -26.71 -4.00 5.79
C PHE A 135 -27.39 -4.77 4.66
N VAL A 136 -26.62 -5.39 3.76
CA VAL A 136 -27.17 -6.16 2.65
C VAL A 136 -27.88 -7.41 3.15
N ALA A 137 -27.36 -8.09 4.17
CA ALA A 137 -28.04 -9.24 4.79
C ALA A 137 -29.41 -8.86 5.38
N SER A 138 -29.49 -7.77 6.15
CA SER A 138 -30.75 -7.25 6.70
C SER A 138 -31.73 -6.87 5.59
N LYS A 139 -31.25 -6.19 4.53
CA LYS A 139 -32.08 -5.83 3.36
C LYS A 139 -32.60 -7.04 2.58
N LEU A 140 -31.88 -8.16 2.60
CA LEU A 140 -32.30 -9.43 1.99
C LEU A 140 -33.18 -10.28 2.92
N GLY A 141 -33.50 -9.78 4.12
CA GLY A 141 -34.44 -10.40 5.05
C GLY A 141 -33.79 -11.18 6.18
N ASP A 142 -32.47 -11.13 6.36
CA ASP A 142 -31.77 -11.78 7.48
C ASP A 142 -31.45 -10.79 8.62
N PRO A 143 -32.23 -10.78 9.72
CA PRO A 143 -32.00 -9.88 10.85
C PRO A 143 -30.89 -10.37 11.81
N THR A 144 -30.14 -11.42 11.46
CA THR A 144 -29.14 -12.05 12.35
C THR A 144 -28.04 -11.09 12.79
N ALA A 145 -27.39 -10.41 11.84
CA ALA A 145 -26.35 -9.42 12.13
C ALA A 145 -26.89 -8.20 12.91
N GLU A 146 -28.10 -7.76 12.58
CA GLU A 146 -28.78 -6.63 13.21
C GLU A 146 -29.09 -6.91 14.69
N ARG A 147 -29.66 -8.08 14.99
CA ARG A 147 -29.93 -8.53 16.37
C ARG A 147 -28.66 -8.70 17.21
N MET A 148 -27.52 -8.93 16.57
CA MET A 148 -26.21 -8.97 17.23
C MET A 148 -25.53 -7.60 17.36
N GLY A 149 -26.24 -6.51 17.02
CA GLY A 149 -25.70 -5.16 17.11
C GLY A 149 -24.58 -4.86 16.09
N ARG A 150 -24.51 -5.62 14.99
CA ARG A 150 -23.48 -5.45 13.95
C ARG A 150 -23.88 -4.51 12.82
N LEU A 151 -25.14 -4.06 12.79
CA LEU A 151 -25.57 -3.01 11.87
C LEU A 151 -25.17 -1.63 12.40
N THR A 152 -23.88 -1.36 12.48
CA THR A 152 -23.30 -0.12 13.02
C THR A 152 -21.98 0.20 12.35
N LEU A 153 -21.61 1.49 12.30
CA LEU A 153 -20.27 1.94 11.88
C LEU A 153 -19.31 2.04 13.07
N ASN A 154 -19.74 1.68 14.28
CA ASN A 154 -18.86 1.63 15.44
C ASN A 154 -17.78 0.54 15.24
N PRO A 155 -16.49 0.90 15.16
CA PRO A 155 -15.42 -0.05 14.88
C PRO A 155 -15.27 -1.13 15.95
N LEU A 156 -15.61 -0.81 17.20
CA LEU A 156 -15.53 -1.76 18.31
C LEU A 156 -16.49 -2.95 18.15
N ALA A 157 -17.54 -2.79 17.33
CA ALA A 157 -18.45 -3.89 17.00
C ALA A 157 -17.86 -4.88 15.99
N HIS A 158 -16.82 -4.49 15.24
CA HIS A 158 -16.27 -5.27 14.12
C HIS A 158 -14.85 -5.75 14.35
N LEU A 159 -14.10 -5.11 15.25
CA LEU A 159 -12.73 -5.50 15.58
C LEU A 159 -12.68 -6.72 16.50
N ASP A 160 -11.84 -7.68 16.15
CA ASP A 160 -11.45 -8.76 17.05
C ASP A 160 -10.15 -8.38 17.78
N PRO A 161 -10.08 -8.46 19.12
CA PRO A 161 -8.86 -8.09 19.86
C PRO A 161 -7.64 -8.90 19.46
N VAL A 162 -7.80 -10.21 19.19
CA VAL A 162 -6.69 -11.08 18.77
C VAL A 162 -6.28 -10.72 17.35
N GLY A 163 -7.25 -10.58 16.45
CA GLY A 163 -7.00 -10.14 15.07
C GLY A 163 -6.30 -8.77 15.00
N PHE A 164 -6.69 -7.82 15.85
CA PHE A 164 -6.05 -6.51 15.95
C PHE A 164 -4.63 -6.59 16.51
N MET A 165 -4.38 -7.42 17.52
CA MET A 165 -3.01 -7.63 18.02
C MET A 165 -2.10 -8.29 16.98
N MET A 166 -2.64 -9.26 16.22
CA MET A 166 -1.91 -9.86 15.10
C MET A 166 -1.59 -8.82 14.03
N LEU A 167 -2.52 -7.91 13.72
CA LEU A 167 -2.27 -6.81 12.79
C LEU A 167 -1.08 -5.95 13.25
N LEU A 168 -1.00 -5.59 14.54
CA LEU A 168 0.08 -4.76 15.07
C LEU A 168 1.46 -5.42 15.05
N VAL A 169 1.50 -6.73 15.35
CA VAL A 169 2.77 -7.48 15.51
C VAL A 169 3.22 -8.11 14.19
N ALA A 170 2.30 -8.76 13.49
CA ALA A 170 2.58 -9.53 12.28
C ALA A 170 2.31 -8.75 10.98
N GLY A 171 1.63 -7.59 11.04
CA GLY A 171 1.23 -6.84 9.85
C GLY A 171 0.02 -7.41 9.12
N PHE A 172 -0.56 -8.51 9.62
CA PHE A 172 -1.76 -9.15 9.12
C PHE A 172 -2.71 -9.46 10.28
N GLY A 173 -4.01 -9.23 10.08
CA GLY A 173 -5.03 -9.50 11.08
C GLY A 173 -6.39 -9.71 10.43
N TYR A 174 -7.35 -10.16 11.23
CA TYR A 174 -8.72 -10.41 10.78
C TYR A 174 -9.71 -9.60 11.63
N ALA A 175 -10.83 -9.21 11.01
CA ALA A 175 -11.98 -8.66 11.72
C ALA A 175 -12.86 -9.79 12.26
N ARG A 176 -13.78 -9.46 13.15
CA ARG A 176 -14.79 -10.39 13.62
C ARG A 176 -15.89 -10.50 12.55
N PRO A 177 -15.99 -11.61 11.81
CA PRO A 177 -16.85 -11.71 10.63
C PRO A 177 -18.33 -11.52 11.00
N VAL A 178 -19.07 -10.84 10.13
CA VAL A 178 -20.52 -10.69 10.28
C VAL A 178 -21.26 -11.98 9.95
N PRO A 179 -22.01 -12.58 10.90
CA PRO A 179 -22.77 -13.78 10.63
C PRO A 179 -24.03 -13.47 9.83
N TYR A 180 -24.41 -14.39 8.95
CA TYR A 180 -25.72 -14.39 8.30
C TYR A 180 -26.30 -15.81 8.33
N ASN A 181 -27.62 -15.93 8.37
CA ASN A 181 -28.32 -17.21 8.36
C ASN A 181 -29.00 -17.44 7.00
N PRO A 182 -28.51 -18.43 6.20
CA PRO A 182 -29.08 -18.74 4.89
C PRO A 182 -30.55 -19.17 4.90
N ALA A 183 -31.12 -19.54 6.06
CA ALA A 183 -32.52 -19.95 6.17
C ALA A 183 -33.50 -18.78 5.96
N TYR A 184 -33.09 -17.54 6.24
CA TYR A 184 -33.93 -16.35 6.00
C TYR A 184 -33.88 -15.85 4.55
N LEU A 185 -32.89 -16.28 3.77
CA LEU A 185 -32.67 -15.79 2.41
C LEU A 185 -33.66 -16.40 1.42
N ARG A 186 -34.26 -15.55 0.57
CA ARG A 186 -35.24 -15.98 -0.45
C ARG A 186 -34.57 -16.81 -1.54
N ASN A 187 -33.38 -16.42 -1.97
CA ASN A 187 -32.56 -17.18 -2.92
C ASN A 187 -31.16 -17.37 -2.35
N ARG A 188 -30.95 -18.49 -1.65
CA ARG A 188 -29.72 -18.79 -0.89
C ARG A 188 -28.43 -18.56 -1.69
N SER A 189 -28.38 -18.95 -2.96
CA SER A 189 -27.18 -18.81 -3.78
C SER A 189 -26.96 -17.36 -4.20
N ARG A 190 -27.98 -16.71 -4.78
CA ARG A 190 -27.85 -15.32 -5.24
C ARG A 190 -27.60 -14.37 -4.06
N ASP A 191 -28.36 -14.53 -2.99
CA ASP A 191 -28.34 -13.62 -1.85
C ASP A 191 -27.01 -13.75 -1.09
N ALA A 192 -26.44 -14.96 -0.99
CA ALA A 192 -25.08 -15.13 -0.44
C ALA A 192 -24.01 -14.41 -1.26
N VAL A 193 -24.14 -14.38 -2.60
CA VAL A 193 -23.22 -13.62 -3.46
C VAL A 193 -23.39 -12.11 -3.26
N LEU A 194 -24.63 -11.62 -3.19
CA LEU A 194 -24.90 -10.20 -2.92
C LEU A 194 -24.33 -9.77 -1.58
N ILE A 195 -24.52 -10.57 -0.53
CA ILE A 195 -23.94 -10.33 0.79
C ILE A 195 -22.42 -10.34 0.68
N GLY A 196 -21.80 -11.34 0.03
CA GLY A 196 -20.35 -11.42 -0.14
C GLY A 196 -19.73 -10.24 -0.87
N ILE A 197 -20.35 -9.78 -1.95
CA ILE A 197 -19.80 -8.67 -2.75
C ILE A 197 -20.00 -7.30 -2.07
N ALA A 198 -20.92 -7.20 -1.10
CA ALA A 198 -21.24 -5.93 -0.42
C ALA A 198 -20.03 -5.25 0.23
N GLY A 199 -19.21 -6.00 0.97
CA GLY A 199 -17.99 -5.47 1.63
C GLY A 199 -16.94 -4.99 0.63
N PRO A 200 -16.53 -5.80 -0.36
CA PRO A 200 -15.58 -5.35 -1.37
C PRO A 200 -16.08 -4.16 -2.20
N VAL A 201 -17.37 -4.08 -2.52
CA VAL A 201 -17.94 -2.92 -3.22
C VAL A 201 -17.88 -1.66 -2.37
N SER A 202 -18.20 -1.72 -1.07
CA SER A 202 -18.10 -0.54 -0.20
C SER A 202 -16.67 -0.04 -0.08
N ASN A 203 -15.70 -0.94 -0.01
CA ASN A 203 -14.29 -0.59 -0.03
C ASN A 203 -13.85 0.06 -1.35
N VAL A 204 -14.31 -0.42 -2.51
CA VAL A 204 -14.02 0.25 -3.79
C VAL A 204 -14.61 1.66 -3.83
N ILE A 205 -15.82 1.85 -3.32
CA ILE A 205 -16.47 3.17 -3.21
C ILE A 205 -15.63 4.10 -2.31
N LEU A 206 -15.21 3.63 -1.14
CA LEU A 206 -14.36 4.40 -0.24
C LEU A 206 -13.00 4.70 -0.86
N ALA A 207 -12.33 3.71 -1.44
CA ALA A 207 -11.05 3.90 -2.12
C ALA A 207 -11.14 4.99 -3.18
N THR A 208 -12.23 4.99 -3.96
CA THR A 208 -12.51 5.99 -4.99
C THR A 208 -12.69 7.39 -4.38
N ALA A 209 -13.49 7.51 -3.32
CA ALA A 209 -13.70 8.79 -2.64
C ALA A 209 -12.38 9.36 -2.07
N PHE A 210 -11.59 8.54 -1.39
CA PHE A 210 -10.29 8.94 -0.85
C PHE A 210 -9.25 9.25 -1.92
N ALA A 211 -9.26 8.53 -3.06
CA ALA A 211 -8.38 8.81 -4.19
C ALA A 211 -8.72 10.14 -4.88
N TYR A 212 -10.01 10.49 -5.02
CA TYR A 212 -10.40 11.80 -5.52
C TYR A 212 -10.00 12.93 -4.58
N ALA A 213 -10.20 12.75 -3.27
CA ALA A 213 -9.72 13.70 -2.27
C ALA A 213 -8.20 13.85 -2.35
N LEU A 214 -7.46 12.73 -2.45
CA LEU A 214 -6.00 12.75 -2.62
C LEU A 214 -5.59 13.55 -3.86
N ARG A 215 -6.24 13.31 -5.00
CA ARG A 215 -5.98 14.05 -6.25
C ARG A 215 -6.19 15.55 -6.09
N PHE A 216 -7.18 15.95 -5.31
CA PHE A 216 -7.48 17.36 -5.07
C PHE A 216 -6.43 18.03 -4.18
N PHE A 217 -6.02 17.38 -3.08
CA PHE A 217 -5.12 17.97 -2.09
C PHE A 217 -3.62 17.77 -2.39
N LEU A 218 -3.27 16.78 -3.20
CA LEU A 218 -1.87 16.44 -3.47
C LEU A 218 -1.06 17.59 -4.11
N PRO A 219 -1.56 18.31 -5.14
CA PRO A 219 -0.79 19.38 -5.79
C PRO A 219 -0.52 20.59 -4.87
N SER A 220 -1.41 20.86 -3.91
CA SER A 220 -1.33 22.02 -3.03
C SER A 220 -0.54 21.75 -1.75
N LEU A 221 -0.66 20.55 -1.17
CA LEU A 221 -0.06 20.22 0.13
C LEU A 221 1.23 19.38 0.03
N GLY A 222 1.41 18.64 -1.07
CA GLY A 222 2.55 17.73 -1.26
C GLY A 222 2.49 16.45 -0.42
N PHE A 223 3.32 15.45 -0.76
CA PHE A 223 3.32 14.12 -0.12
C PHE A 223 3.82 14.09 1.33
N SER A 224 4.56 15.10 1.78
CA SER A 224 5.04 15.18 3.16
C SER A 224 3.92 15.53 4.15
N ASN A 225 2.78 16.01 3.66
CA ASN A 225 1.64 16.41 4.48
C ASN A 225 0.89 15.18 5.04
N LEU A 226 0.57 15.22 6.34
CA LEU A 226 -0.11 14.13 7.03
C LEU A 226 -1.50 13.82 6.44
N LEU A 227 -2.26 14.83 6.01
CA LEU A 227 -3.56 14.63 5.36
C LEU A 227 -3.39 13.87 4.05
N VAL A 228 -2.44 14.27 3.22
CA VAL A 228 -2.15 13.60 1.93
C VAL A 228 -1.75 12.14 2.17
N GLN A 229 -0.89 11.89 3.17
CA GLN A 229 -0.51 10.53 3.56
C GLN A 229 -1.71 9.72 4.03
N PHE A 230 -2.55 10.28 4.92
CA PHE A 230 -3.77 9.64 5.39
C PHE A 230 -4.72 9.27 4.25
N LEU A 231 -4.97 10.21 3.31
CA LEU A 231 -5.82 9.97 2.15
C LEU A 231 -5.25 8.85 1.26
N PHE A 232 -3.94 8.87 1.00
CA PHE A 232 -3.26 7.82 0.24
C PHE A 232 -3.36 6.46 0.92
N PHE A 233 -2.99 6.34 2.20
CA PHE A 233 -3.05 5.06 2.91
C PHE A 233 -4.48 4.55 3.02
N THR A 234 -5.45 5.41 3.27
CA THR A 234 -6.86 5.00 3.36
C THR A 234 -7.38 4.50 2.01
N ALA A 235 -7.09 5.20 0.91
CA ALA A 235 -7.42 4.73 -0.44
C ALA A 235 -6.74 3.38 -0.74
N PHE A 236 -5.44 3.28 -0.44
CA PHE A 236 -4.64 2.09 -0.64
C PHE A 236 -5.17 0.89 0.16
N ILE A 237 -5.47 1.06 1.45
CA ILE A 237 -5.98 -0.02 2.30
C ILE A 237 -7.33 -0.50 1.78
N ASN A 238 -8.24 0.41 1.45
CA ASN A 238 -9.58 0.05 0.95
C ASN A 238 -9.51 -0.74 -0.36
N ILE A 239 -8.73 -0.29 -1.35
CA ILE A 239 -8.64 -1.01 -2.63
C ILE A 239 -8.00 -2.40 -2.45
N ASN A 240 -6.96 -2.51 -1.61
CA ASN A 240 -6.31 -3.80 -1.38
C ASN A 240 -7.17 -4.75 -0.56
N LEU A 241 -7.94 -4.23 0.41
CA LEU A 241 -8.90 -5.04 1.16
C LEU A 241 -10.02 -5.55 0.24
N ALA A 242 -10.46 -4.76 -0.75
CA ALA A 242 -11.40 -5.21 -1.78
C ALA A 242 -10.80 -6.30 -2.68
N ILE A 243 -9.57 -6.10 -3.18
CA ILE A 243 -8.86 -7.09 -4.03
C ILE A 243 -8.66 -8.40 -3.27
N PHE A 244 -8.19 -8.34 -2.03
CA PHE A 244 -7.95 -9.51 -1.20
C PHE A 244 -9.25 -10.28 -0.96
N ASN A 245 -10.33 -9.61 -0.56
CA ASN A 245 -11.61 -10.27 -0.32
C ASN A 245 -12.31 -10.75 -1.61
N MET A 246 -11.86 -10.35 -2.79
CA MET A 246 -12.36 -10.89 -4.07
C MET A 246 -11.67 -12.20 -4.51
N ILE A 247 -10.61 -12.63 -3.81
CA ILE A 247 -9.96 -13.92 -4.10
C ILE A 247 -10.95 -15.05 -3.79
N PRO A 248 -11.22 -15.98 -4.73
CA PRO A 248 -12.25 -17.01 -4.59
C PRO A 248 -11.80 -18.20 -3.73
N VAL A 249 -11.32 -17.94 -2.51
CA VAL A 249 -10.82 -18.95 -1.57
C VAL A 249 -11.43 -18.70 -0.19
N PRO A 250 -12.16 -19.67 0.41
CA PRO A 250 -12.67 -19.52 1.77
C PRO A 250 -11.53 -19.24 2.75
N PRO A 251 -11.71 -18.36 3.76
CA PRO A 251 -12.97 -17.72 4.19
C PRO A 251 -13.30 -16.37 3.50
N LEU A 252 -12.57 -15.98 2.46
CA LEU A 252 -12.73 -14.66 1.81
C LEU A 252 -14.09 -14.52 1.11
N ASP A 253 -14.58 -13.30 0.95
CA ASP A 253 -15.93 -13.07 0.40
C ASP A 253 -16.12 -13.57 -1.02
N GLY A 254 -15.09 -13.50 -1.87
CA GLY A 254 -15.10 -13.98 -3.23
C GLY A 254 -15.40 -15.47 -3.32
N SER A 255 -15.12 -16.22 -2.25
CA SER A 255 -15.50 -17.63 -2.16
C SER A 255 -17.01 -17.84 -2.22
N LYS A 256 -17.84 -16.90 -1.72
CA LYS A 256 -19.31 -17.00 -1.79
C LYS A 256 -19.78 -17.03 -3.25
N MET A 257 -19.10 -16.33 -4.15
CA MET A 257 -19.36 -16.40 -5.60
C MET A 257 -19.01 -17.78 -6.16
N LEU A 258 -17.85 -18.32 -5.80
CA LEU A 258 -17.44 -19.68 -6.20
C LEU A 258 -18.42 -20.75 -5.68
N LEU A 259 -18.82 -20.66 -4.40
CA LEU A 259 -19.74 -21.60 -3.77
C LEU A 259 -21.16 -21.52 -4.36
N ALA A 260 -21.59 -20.34 -4.81
CA ALA A 260 -22.85 -20.17 -5.51
C ALA A 260 -22.82 -20.80 -6.91
N VAL A 261 -21.71 -20.71 -7.64
CA VAL A 261 -21.52 -21.43 -8.92
C VAL A 261 -21.54 -22.95 -8.69
N LEU A 262 -20.99 -23.40 -7.57
CA LEU A 262 -20.95 -24.81 -7.14
C LEU A 262 -22.21 -25.24 -6.36
N ALA A 263 -23.31 -24.51 -6.44
CA ALA A 263 -24.53 -24.82 -5.66
C ALA A 263 -25.22 -26.13 -6.06
N LYS A 264 -24.97 -26.65 -7.28
CA LYS A 264 -25.60 -27.88 -7.77
C LYS A 264 -25.18 -29.11 -6.96
N PRO A 265 -26.08 -30.08 -6.67
CA PRO A 265 -25.77 -31.26 -5.85
C PRO A 265 -24.55 -32.07 -6.34
N LYS A 266 -24.32 -32.11 -7.65
CA LYS A 266 -23.15 -32.78 -8.26
C LYS A 266 -21.80 -32.26 -7.75
N TYR A 267 -21.74 -31.04 -7.23
CA TYR A 267 -20.52 -30.42 -6.72
C TYR A 267 -20.46 -30.39 -5.18
N ALA A 268 -21.38 -31.07 -4.48
CA ALA A 268 -21.45 -31.04 -3.02
C ALA A 268 -20.13 -31.47 -2.35
N ARG A 269 -19.45 -32.50 -2.89
CA ARG A 269 -18.14 -32.95 -2.37
C ARG A 269 -17.06 -31.88 -2.55
N VAL A 270 -16.99 -31.28 -3.74
CA VAL A 270 -16.02 -30.20 -4.03
C VAL A 270 -16.29 -28.99 -3.15
N ARG A 271 -17.55 -28.60 -2.98
CA ARG A 271 -17.97 -27.50 -2.12
C ARG A 271 -17.54 -27.73 -0.67
N TYR A 272 -17.82 -28.91 -0.13
CA TYR A 272 -17.43 -29.30 1.23
C TYR A 272 -15.91 -29.28 1.41
N THR A 273 -15.15 -29.81 0.45
CA THR A 273 -13.69 -29.77 0.47
C THR A 273 -13.16 -28.33 0.45
N LEU A 274 -13.73 -27.45 -0.39
CA LEU A 274 -13.33 -26.05 -0.45
C LEU A 274 -13.64 -25.31 0.86
N GLU A 275 -14.81 -25.50 1.45
CA GLU A 275 -15.20 -24.84 2.71
C GLU A 275 -14.32 -25.29 3.89
N THR A 276 -13.91 -26.56 3.92
CA THR A 276 -13.10 -27.13 5.00
C THR A 276 -11.60 -26.95 4.82
N GLN A 277 -11.08 -27.10 3.60
CA GLN A 277 -9.65 -27.02 3.29
C GLN A 277 -9.21 -25.64 2.77
N GLY A 278 -10.14 -24.82 2.29
CA GLY A 278 -9.87 -23.47 1.77
C GLY A 278 -9.11 -22.56 2.73
N PRO A 279 -9.50 -22.47 4.03
CA PRO A 279 -8.77 -21.64 4.99
C PRO A 279 -7.31 -22.09 5.17
N PHE A 280 -7.05 -23.40 5.17
CA PHE A 280 -5.70 -23.94 5.25
C PHE A 280 -4.90 -23.65 3.98
N LEU A 281 -5.52 -23.77 2.79
CA LEU A 281 -4.91 -23.41 1.53
C LEU A 281 -4.50 -21.93 1.50
N LEU A 282 -5.39 -21.04 1.94
CA LEU A 282 -5.11 -19.60 2.03
C LEU A 282 -3.97 -19.32 3.00
N LEU A 283 -3.99 -19.93 4.19
CA LEU A 283 -2.94 -19.78 5.19
C LEU A 283 -1.58 -20.27 4.66
N THR A 284 -1.55 -21.46 4.04
CA THR A 284 -0.33 -22.00 3.42
C THR A 284 0.18 -21.08 2.32
N LEU A 285 -0.69 -20.52 1.48
CA LEU A 285 -0.30 -19.59 0.42
C LEU A 285 0.30 -18.29 0.99
N ILE A 286 -0.30 -17.72 2.04
CA ILE A 286 0.21 -16.52 2.72
C ILE A 286 1.57 -16.80 3.38
N LEU A 287 1.72 -17.93 4.07
CA LEU A 287 2.98 -18.30 4.71
C LEU A 287 4.08 -18.60 3.68
N LEU A 288 3.75 -19.29 2.58
CA LEU A 288 4.69 -19.56 1.50
C LEU A 288 5.14 -18.26 0.84
N ASP A 289 4.23 -17.31 0.61
CA ASP A 289 4.59 -16.01 0.03
C ASP A 289 5.50 -15.21 0.97
N ALA A 290 5.17 -15.19 2.26
CA ALA A 290 5.92 -14.48 3.29
C ALA A 290 7.33 -15.06 3.53
N ILE A 291 7.47 -16.39 3.55
CA ILE A 291 8.75 -17.08 3.82
C ILE A 291 9.57 -17.24 2.53
N GLY A 292 8.91 -17.62 1.44
CA GLY A 292 9.55 -17.90 0.15
C GLY A 292 9.93 -16.64 -0.64
N GLY A 293 9.42 -15.47 -0.26
CA GLY A 293 9.74 -14.20 -0.91
C GLY A 293 9.29 -14.14 -2.38
N ILE A 294 8.27 -14.92 -2.74
CA ILE A 294 7.77 -15.03 -4.12
C ILE A 294 7.11 -13.72 -4.55
N GLY A 295 6.45 -13.03 -3.62
CA GLY A 295 5.84 -11.73 -3.85
C GLY A 295 4.55 -11.80 -4.69
N ILE A 296 3.73 -12.84 -4.49
CA ILE A 296 2.46 -13.03 -5.18
C ILE A 296 1.45 -11.97 -4.77
N PHE A 297 1.16 -11.84 -3.46
CA PHE A 297 0.17 -10.87 -2.96
C PHE A 297 0.63 -9.44 -3.16
N ALA A 298 1.90 -9.23 -2.87
CA ALA A 298 2.71 -8.11 -3.27
C ALA A 298 2.47 -7.64 -4.74
N GLY A 299 2.73 -8.52 -5.71
CA GLY A 299 2.58 -8.22 -7.13
C GLY A 299 1.11 -8.00 -7.52
N LEU A 300 0.19 -8.75 -6.91
CA LEU A 300 -1.25 -8.58 -7.09
C LEU A 300 -1.70 -7.17 -6.67
N PHE A 301 -1.35 -6.77 -5.46
CA PHE A 301 -1.69 -5.47 -4.87
C PHE A 301 -1.06 -4.31 -5.64
N GLN A 302 0.16 -4.47 -6.15
CA GLN A 302 0.74 -3.49 -7.06
C GLN A 302 -0.01 -3.37 -8.36
N PHE A 303 -0.26 -4.49 -9.01
CA PHE A 303 -0.82 -4.49 -10.34
C PHE A 303 -2.19 -3.80 -10.32
N PHE A 304 -3.07 -4.26 -9.44
CA PHE A 304 -4.41 -3.70 -9.31
C PHE A 304 -4.41 -2.32 -8.63
N GLY A 305 -3.57 -2.10 -7.61
CA GLY A 305 -3.48 -0.81 -6.92
C GLY A 305 -2.94 0.30 -7.83
N SER A 306 -1.85 0.05 -8.56
CA SER A 306 -1.30 1.03 -9.51
C SER A 306 -2.25 1.28 -10.68
N ALA A 307 -2.93 0.23 -11.19
CA ALA A 307 -3.98 0.41 -12.19
C ALA A 307 -5.11 1.29 -11.66
N PHE A 308 -5.57 1.06 -10.42
CA PHE A 308 -6.59 1.88 -9.78
C PHE A 308 -6.17 3.35 -9.64
N PHE A 309 -4.99 3.63 -9.10
CA PHE A 309 -4.52 5.02 -8.95
C PHE A 309 -4.33 5.72 -10.30
N ARG A 310 -3.83 5.01 -11.33
CA ARG A 310 -3.74 5.52 -12.70
C ARG A 310 -5.12 5.84 -13.29
N LEU A 311 -6.12 4.99 -13.06
CA LEU A 311 -7.51 5.25 -13.48
C LEU A 311 -8.08 6.49 -12.80
N MET A 312 -7.72 6.73 -11.54
CA MET A 312 -8.08 7.96 -10.81
C MET A 312 -7.25 9.19 -11.27
N GLY A 313 -6.32 9.01 -12.21
CA GLY A 313 -5.40 10.02 -12.74
C GLY A 313 -4.37 10.51 -11.73
N LEU A 314 -3.95 9.62 -10.83
CA LEU A 314 -2.81 9.80 -9.94
C LEU A 314 -1.63 9.00 -10.49
N SER A 315 -0.54 9.70 -10.85
CA SER A 315 0.73 9.06 -11.22
C SER A 315 1.56 8.84 -9.94
N LEU A 316 1.21 7.77 -9.22
CA LEU A 316 1.84 7.31 -7.99
C LEU A 316 2.73 6.09 -8.26
#